data_AF-Q5U5A1-F1
#
_entry.id   AF-Q5U5A1-F1
#
_cell.length_a   1.000
_cell.length_b   1.000
_cell.length_c   1.000
_cell.angle_alpha   90.00
_cell.angle_beta   90.00
_cell.angle_gamma   90.00
#
_symmetry.space_group_name_H-M   'P 1'
#
loop_
_entity.id
_entity.type
_entity.pdbx_description
1 polymer ?
#
loop_
_entity_poly.entity_id
_entity_poly.type
_entity_poly.pdbx_seq_one_letter_code
_entity_poly.pdbx_strand_id
1 'polypeptide(L)'
;MQGALDYANALSPKSLIRSVTNVGTSLTRRVLFPPLPEPPQRPFRVSNYDRSSKKGIMAGTLKELIEKASEPLFIHSDLATLVLEEDGTVVDTEEFFQSLEDNTPFLLLEAKQKWTQERNAKRVAQQEKKTGIANLMFDLYKLNPKDFGGCLNIKATFYEIYSVSWDIQFLGAKKVLRQLIRGLSYLAQVTGHLLLHGGSFVMQWTESSDEENPTPRSHRF
;
A
#
# COMPACT_ATOMS: atom_id res chain seq x y z
N MET A 1 -31.88 -1.38 70.89
CA MET A 1 -31.35 -0.11 70.36
C MET A 1 -30.32 -0.42 69.28
N GLN A 2 -30.74 -0.93 68.13
CA GLN A 2 -29.82 -1.38 67.06
C GLN A 2 -30.24 -0.95 65.65
N GLY A 3 -31.31 -0.16 65.49
CA GLY A 3 -31.82 0.24 64.16
C GLY A 3 -31.33 1.60 63.66
N ALA A 4 -30.76 2.45 64.53
CA ALA A 4 -30.42 3.83 64.18
C ALA A 4 -28.99 4.02 63.62
N LEU A 5 -28.08 3.06 63.88
CA LEU A 5 -26.70 3.12 63.40
C LEU A 5 -26.57 2.71 61.92
N ASP A 6 -27.46 1.85 61.43
CA ASP A 6 -27.38 1.33 60.06
C ASP A 6 -27.81 2.34 58.98
N TYR A 7 -28.63 3.34 59.35
CA TYR A 7 -29.01 4.42 58.41
C TYR A 7 -27.94 5.50 58.24
N ALA A 8 -27.03 5.66 59.21
CA ALA A 8 -25.93 6.62 59.10
C ALA A 8 -24.84 6.16 58.11
N ASN A 9 -24.70 4.84 57.92
CA ASN A 9 -23.73 4.27 56.97
C ASN A 9 -24.19 4.35 55.51
N ALA A 10 -25.47 4.57 55.24
CA ALA A 10 -26.01 4.76 53.88
C ALA A 10 -25.68 6.13 53.27
N LEU A 11 -25.27 7.10 54.10
CA LEU A 11 -24.82 8.44 53.70
C LEU A 11 -23.29 8.59 53.74
N SER A 12 -22.56 7.47 53.88
CA SER A 12 -21.11 7.45 53.82
C SER A 12 -20.62 7.88 52.43
N PRO A 13 -19.78 8.94 52.32
CA PRO A 13 -19.32 9.47 51.04
C PRO A 13 -18.42 8.51 50.24
N LYS A 14 -18.16 7.30 50.74
CA LYS A 14 -17.30 6.29 50.09
C LYS A 14 -18.04 5.39 49.08
N SER A 15 -19.38 5.34 49.07
CA SER A 15 -20.15 4.53 48.11
C SER A 15 -20.72 5.32 46.92
N LEU A 16 -20.68 6.66 46.97
CA LEU A 16 -21.15 7.55 45.90
C LEU A 16 -20.04 8.01 44.94
N ILE A 17 -18.86 7.38 44.98
CA ILE A 17 -17.77 7.65 44.02
C ILE A 17 -17.85 6.63 42.88
N ARG A 18 -19.00 6.58 42.21
CA ARG A 18 -19.08 6.22 40.80
C ARG A 18 -19.76 7.37 40.06
N SER A 19 -19.23 8.56 40.30
CA SER A 19 -19.59 9.75 39.53
C SER A 19 -18.93 9.63 38.16
N VAL A 20 -19.75 9.66 37.12
CA VAL A 20 -19.35 9.65 35.71
C VAL A 20 -18.64 10.96 35.38
N THR A 21 -17.32 10.99 35.56
CA THR A 21 -16.48 12.05 34.97
C THR A 21 -16.17 11.70 33.53
N ASN A 22 -17.15 11.90 32.65
CA ASN A 22 -16.88 12.16 31.23
C ASN A 22 -16.87 13.69 31.06
N VAL A 23 -15.86 14.34 31.64
CA VAL A 23 -15.63 15.79 31.49
C VAL A 23 -14.30 15.96 30.78
N GLY A 24 -14.37 16.59 29.60
CA GLY A 24 -13.30 16.68 28.61
C GLY A 24 -11.98 17.18 29.18
N THR A 25 -10.97 16.32 29.12
CA THR A 25 -9.58 16.62 29.50
C THR A 25 -8.75 17.23 28.36
N SER A 26 -9.37 17.74 27.29
CA SER A 26 -8.62 18.27 26.13
C SER A 26 -8.20 19.75 26.24
N LEU A 27 -8.72 20.51 27.22
CA LEU A 27 -8.46 21.95 27.33
C LEU A 27 -7.28 22.33 28.23
N THR A 28 -6.94 21.53 29.24
CA THR A 28 -5.95 21.93 30.27
C THR A 28 -4.49 21.66 29.87
N ARG A 29 -4.23 20.90 28.79
CA ARG A 29 -2.86 20.61 28.34
C ARG A 29 -2.19 21.77 27.61
N ARG A 30 -2.95 22.79 27.16
CA ARG A 30 -2.44 23.93 26.39
C ARG A 30 -1.68 24.97 27.22
N VAL A 31 -1.60 24.82 28.54
CA VAL A 31 -1.02 25.84 29.43
C VAL A 31 0.45 25.55 29.83
N LEU A 32 0.90 24.29 29.75
CA LEU A 32 2.21 23.90 30.27
C LEU A 32 3.34 23.87 29.24
N PHE A 33 3.01 23.88 27.95
CA PHE A 33 3.98 23.96 26.87
C PHE A 33 3.39 24.88 25.80
N PRO A 34 3.81 26.16 25.71
CA PRO A 34 3.60 26.92 24.49
C PRO A 34 4.33 26.14 23.39
N PRO A 35 3.63 25.55 22.40
CA PRO A 35 4.31 25.14 21.19
C PRO A 35 4.93 26.42 20.61
N LEU A 36 6.14 26.29 20.08
CA LEU A 36 6.78 27.28 19.23
C LEU A 36 5.73 27.91 18.30
N PRO A 37 5.80 29.21 17.93
CA PRO A 37 4.79 29.88 17.11
C PRO A 37 4.73 29.27 15.70
N GLU A 38 4.16 28.08 15.62
CA GLU A 38 3.76 27.40 14.42
C GLU A 38 2.35 27.88 14.09
N PRO A 39 2.07 28.14 12.81
CA PRO A 39 0.73 28.52 12.38
C PRO A 39 -0.30 27.48 12.85
N PRO A 40 -1.53 27.90 13.16
CA PRO A 40 -2.56 27.00 13.66
C PRO A 40 -2.74 25.82 12.69
N GLN A 41 -2.56 24.60 13.20
CA GLN A 41 -2.70 23.36 12.44
C GLN A 41 -4.17 23.20 12.00
N ARG A 42 -4.44 23.34 10.70
CA ARG A 42 -5.78 23.27 10.11
C ARG A 42 -5.95 21.95 9.33
N PRO A 43 -7.18 21.39 9.32
CA PRO A 43 -7.48 20.20 8.52
C PRO A 43 -7.69 20.58 7.05
N PHE A 44 -7.02 19.87 6.14
CA PHE A 44 -7.16 20.01 4.70
C PHE A 44 -7.44 18.67 4.04
N ARG A 45 -8.13 18.68 2.91
CA ARG A 45 -8.42 17.45 2.15
C ARG A 45 -7.56 17.47 0.90
N VAL A 46 -6.66 16.50 0.74
CA VAL A 46 -5.80 16.38 -0.44
C VAL A 46 -6.18 15.13 -1.22
N SER A 47 -6.44 15.31 -2.51
CA SER A 47 -6.80 14.26 -3.46
C SER A 47 -5.65 14.01 -4.45
N ASN A 48 -5.50 12.78 -4.91
CA ASN A 48 -4.62 12.46 -6.05
C ASN A 48 -5.21 13.00 -7.37
N TYR A 49 -4.41 13.07 -8.45
CA TYR A 49 -4.81 13.52 -9.78
C TYR A 49 -6.09 12.82 -10.30
N ASP A 50 -6.20 11.51 -10.07
CA ASP A 50 -7.37 10.68 -10.43
C ASP A 50 -8.57 10.82 -9.49
N ARG A 51 -8.43 11.60 -8.41
CA ARG A 51 -9.41 11.74 -7.32
C ARG A 51 -9.80 10.40 -6.69
N SER A 52 -9.00 9.36 -6.90
CA SER A 52 -9.21 7.98 -6.46
C SER A 52 -8.87 7.81 -4.98
N SER A 53 -7.85 8.51 -4.49
CA SER A 53 -7.51 8.62 -3.09
C SER A 53 -7.75 10.06 -2.60
N LYS A 54 -8.52 10.18 -1.52
CA LYS A 54 -8.74 11.43 -0.77
C LYS A 54 -8.20 11.24 0.64
N LYS A 55 -7.35 12.16 1.09
CA LYS A 55 -6.68 12.12 2.40
C LYS A 55 -6.92 13.40 3.16
N GLY A 56 -7.23 13.29 4.45
CA GLY A 56 -7.27 14.45 5.35
C GLY A 56 -5.90 14.65 5.96
N ILE A 57 -5.30 15.82 5.78
CA ILE A 57 -3.97 16.16 6.28
C ILE A 57 -4.08 17.39 7.17
N MET A 58 -3.45 17.33 8.34
CA MET A 58 -3.29 18.47 9.24
C MET A 58 -1.99 19.19 8.88
N ALA A 59 -2.09 20.46 8.50
CA ALA A 59 -0.91 21.29 8.23
C ALA A 59 -1.19 22.74 8.66
N GLY A 60 -0.14 23.47 9.03
CA GLY A 60 -0.19 24.92 9.24
C GLY A 60 0.40 25.73 8.09
N THR A 61 1.22 25.09 7.24
CA THR A 61 1.98 25.75 6.16
C THR A 61 1.84 24.97 4.84
N LEU A 62 1.95 25.65 3.69
CA LEU A 62 1.90 25.02 2.37
C LEU A 62 2.98 23.94 2.20
N LYS A 63 4.21 24.24 2.63
CA LYS A 63 5.34 23.29 2.55
C LYS A 63 5.09 22.02 3.36
N GLU A 64 4.55 22.19 4.57
CA GLU A 64 4.19 21.07 5.46
C GLU A 64 3.06 20.23 4.86
N LEU A 65 2.11 20.87 4.17
CA LEU A 65 1.04 20.15 3.46
C LEU A 65 1.61 19.30 2.33
N ILE A 66 2.54 19.84 1.52
CA ILE A 66 3.17 19.10 0.41
C ILE A 66 3.99 17.92 0.93
N GLU A 67 4.78 18.12 1.99
CA GLU A 67 5.59 17.06 2.60
C GLU A 67 4.72 15.96 3.24
N LYS A 68 3.65 16.32 3.95
CA LYS A 68 2.72 15.33 4.51
C LYS A 68 1.83 14.68 3.45
N ALA A 69 1.65 15.32 2.29
CA ALA A 69 0.85 14.78 1.19
C ALA A 69 1.65 13.88 0.25
N SER A 70 2.97 14.07 0.16
CA SER A 70 3.85 13.24 -0.67
C SER A 70 3.92 11.80 -0.19
N GLU A 71 4.01 11.57 1.13
CA GLU A 71 4.00 10.23 1.73
C GLU A 71 2.76 9.38 1.36
N PRO A 72 1.51 9.84 1.59
CA PRO A 72 0.32 9.05 1.31
C PRO A 72 -0.01 8.95 -0.18
N LEU A 73 0.53 9.84 -1.02
CA LEU A 73 0.28 9.86 -2.46
C LEU A 73 1.43 9.28 -3.30
N PHE A 74 2.57 8.96 -2.68
CA PHE A 74 3.79 8.48 -3.34
C PHE A 74 4.28 9.42 -4.46
N ILE A 75 4.08 10.73 -4.31
CA ILE A 75 4.51 11.76 -5.27
C ILE A 75 5.79 12.40 -4.73
N HIS A 76 6.80 12.62 -5.57
CA HIS A 76 8.02 13.32 -5.15
C HIS A 76 7.71 14.79 -4.83
N SER A 77 8.03 15.23 -3.61
CA SER A 77 7.77 16.61 -3.13
C SER A 77 8.35 17.70 -4.04
N ASP A 78 9.48 17.43 -4.70
CA ASP A 78 10.18 18.39 -5.58
C ASP A 78 9.43 18.66 -6.91
N LEU A 79 8.49 17.79 -7.29
CA LEU A 79 7.74 17.86 -8.54
C LEU A 79 6.24 18.00 -8.32
N ALA A 80 5.83 18.28 -7.07
CA ALA A 80 4.43 18.33 -6.67
C ALA A 80 3.90 19.76 -6.74
N THR A 81 2.89 19.99 -7.58
CA THR A 81 2.16 21.26 -7.66
C THR A 81 0.81 21.09 -6.96
N LEU A 82 0.55 21.93 -5.96
CA LEU A 82 -0.73 21.93 -5.25
C LEU A 82 -1.73 22.81 -6.00
N VAL A 83 -2.91 22.26 -6.26
CA VAL A 83 -3.96 22.93 -7.02
C VAL A 83 -5.29 22.79 -6.28
N LEU A 84 -6.20 23.76 -6.39
CA LEU A 84 -7.56 23.65 -5.84
C LEU A 84 -8.41 22.63 -6.63
N GLU A 85 -9.15 21.76 -5.93
CA GLU A 85 -10.01 20.75 -6.57
C GLU A 85 -11.15 21.38 -7.39
N GLU A 86 -11.63 22.56 -6.96
CA GLU A 86 -12.78 23.27 -7.52
C GLU A 86 -12.44 24.01 -8.83
N ASP A 87 -11.48 24.93 -8.78
CA ASP A 87 -11.22 25.85 -9.90
C ASP A 87 -9.91 25.58 -10.66
N GLY A 88 -9.06 24.68 -10.15
CA GLY A 88 -7.79 24.40 -10.80
C GLY A 88 -6.74 25.50 -10.61
N THR A 89 -6.97 26.44 -9.69
CA THR A 89 -6.01 27.48 -9.33
C THR A 89 -4.80 26.88 -8.61
N VAL A 90 -3.61 27.22 -9.10
CA VAL A 90 -2.35 26.80 -8.51
C VAL A 90 -2.10 27.57 -7.21
N VAL A 91 -1.80 26.84 -6.13
CA VAL A 91 -1.53 27.40 -4.80
C VAL A 91 -0.01 27.46 -4.61
N ASP A 92 0.60 28.56 -5.03
CA ASP A 92 2.05 28.78 -4.89
C ASP A 92 2.40 29.71 -3.72
N THR A 93 1.45 30.50 -3.23
CA THR A 93 1.68 31.48 -2.15
C THR A 93 1.05 31.05 -0.83
N GLU A 94 1.81 31.21 0.25
CA GLU A 94 1.36 30.92 1.62
C GLU A 94 0.19 31.82 2.05
N GLU A 95 0.17 33.07 1.59
CA GLU A 95 -0.90 34.03 1.85
C GLU A 95 -2.24 33.57 1.27
N PHE A 96 -2.21 33.00 0.06
CA PHE A 96 -3.40 32.44 -0.57
C PHE A 96 -3.89 31.24 0.24
N PHE A 97 -2.98 30.35 0.64
CA PHE A 97 -3.30 29.20 1.49
C PHE A 97 -3.97 29.59 2.81
N GLN A 98 -3.52 30.66 3.47
CA GLN A 98 -4.09 31.12 4.74
C GLN A 98 -5.46 31.78 4.62
N SER A 99 -5.76 32.36 3.46
CA SER A 99 -7.06 32.97 3.17
C SER A 99 -8.17 31.96 2.84
N LEU A 100 -7.80 30.73 2.50
CA LEU A 100 -8.72 29.64 2.24
C LEU A 100 -9.37 29.12 3.54
N GLU A 101 -10.58 28.61 3.41
CA GLU A 101 -11.37 28.09 4.53
C GLU A 101 -10.86 26.73 5.01
N ASP A 102 -11.17 26.38 6.25
CA ASP A 102 -10.85 25.07 6.81
C ASP A 102 -11.52 23.95 6.00
N ASN A 103 -10.82 22.84 5.76
CA ASN A 103 -11.26 21.70 4.95
C ASN A 103 -11.37 21.95 3.42
N THR A 104 -10.72 22.99 2.92
CA THR A 104 -10.60 23.22 1.47
C THR A 104 -10.02 21.98 0.76
N PRO A 105 -10.64 21.50 -0.33
CA PRO A 105 -10.14 20.38 -1.10
C PRO A 105 -9.04 20.81 -2.08
N PHE A 106 -7.86 20.22 -1.91
CA PHE A 106 -6.72 20.34 -2.79
C PHE A 106 -6.50 19.07 -3.61
N LEU A 107 -5.82 19.24 -4.73
CA LEU A 107 -5.37 18.23 -5.66
C LEU A 107 -3.85 18.33 -5.74
N LEU A 108 -3.15 17.23 -5.51
CA LEU A 108 -1.70 17.17 -5.72
C LEU A 108 -1.42 16.65 -7.13
N LEU A 109 -0.70 17.43 -7.93
CA LEU A 109 -0.31 17.09 -9.30
C LEU A 109 1.19 16.88 -9.41
N GLU A 110 1.62 15.91 -10.20
CA GLU A 110 3.03 15.76 -10.59
C GLU A 110 3.36 16.67 -11.79
N ALA A 111 4.62 17.09 -11.96
CA ALA A 111 5.12 18.01 -13.01
C ALA A 111 4.69 17.72 -14.47
N LYS A 112 4.18 16.53 -14.78
CA LYS A 112 3.67 16.16 -16.12
C LYS A 112 2.15 16.05 -16.21
N GLN A 113 1.43 16.22 -15.12
CA GLN A 113 -0.02 16.04 -15.03
C GLN A 113 -0.73 17.39 -15.08
N LYS A 114 -1.85 17.45 -15.80
CA LYS A 114 -2.69 18.65 -15.89
C LYS A 114 -3.90 18.48 -14.99
N TRP A 115 -4.32 19.55 -14.34
CA TRP A 115 -5.59 19.57 -13.63
C TRP A 115 -6.74 19.21 -14.60
N THR A 116 -7.58 18.26 -14.19
CA THR A 116 -8.79 17.90 -14.94
C THR A 116 -10.01 18.14 -14.08
N GLN A 117 -11.03 18.75 -14.69
CA GLN A 117 -12.32 18.99 -14.05
C GLN A 117 -12.99 17.65 -13.67
N GLU A 118 -13.75 17.59 -12.57
CA GLU A 118 -14.29 16.35 -11.99
C GLU A 118 -15.03 15.46 -13.02
N ARG A 119 -15.77 16.09 -13.93
CA ARG A 119 -16.52 15.41 -15.00
C ARG A 119 -15.60 14.67 -15.97
N ASN A 120 -14.44 15.23 -16.25
CA ASN A 120 -13.42 14.64 -17.11
C ASN A 120 -12.52 13.68 -16.35
N ALA A 121 -12.20 13.95 -15.08
CA ALA A 121 -11.44 13.04 -14.22
C ALA A 121 -12.12 11.67 -14.09
N LYS A 122 -13.46 11.64 -13.90
CA LYS A 122 -14.24 10.39 -13.91
C LYS A 122 -14.12 9.64 -15.24
N ARG A 123 -14.05 10.35 -16.37
CA ARG A 123 -13.86 9.74 -17.70
C ARG A 123 -12.44 9.21 -17.88
N VAL A 124 -11.42 9.91 -17.39
CA VAL A 124 -10.01 9.50 -17.45
C VAL A 124 -9.75 8.28 -16.56
N ALA A 125 -10.17 8.31 -15.28
CA ALA A 125 -10.06 7.17 -14.37
C ALA A 125 -10.84 5.94 -14.88
N GLN A 126 -11.97 6.16 -15.57
CA GLN A 126 -12.73 5.09 -16.21
C GLN A 126 -12.10 4.61 -17.54
N GLN A 127 -11.28 5.44 -18.18
CA GLN A 127 -10.52 5.09 -19.39
C GLN A 127 -9.22 4.34 -19.10
N GLU A 128 -8.55 4.61 -17.97
CA GLU A 128 -7.36 3.85 -17.56
C GLU A 128 -7.69 2.41 -17.12
N LYS A 129 -8.93 2.17 -16.70
CA LYS A 129 -9.50 0.82 -16.53
C LYS A 129 -9.88 0.14 -17.87
N LYS A 130 -9.03 0.26 -18.89
CA LYS A 130 -9.15 -0.47 -20.16
C LYS A 130 -8.01 -1.47 -20.32
N THR A 131 -7.83 -2.34 -19.33
CA THR A 131 -7.30 -3.67 -19.64
C THR A 131 -8.35 -4.39 -20.48
N GLY A 132 -8.05 -4.60 -21.76
CA GLY A 132 -8.95 -5.15 -22.76
C GLY A 132 -9.72 -6.37 -22.27
N ILE A 133 -10.97 -6.45 -22.69
CA ILE A 133 -12.01 -7.38 -22.27
C ILE A 133 -11.61 -8.82 -22.64
N ALA A 134 -10.76 -9.42 -21.81
CA ALA A 134 -10.47 -10.85 -21.79
C ALA A 134 -10.90 -11.35 -20.41
N ASN A 135 -12.18 -11.71 -20.28
CA ASN A 135 -12.69 -12.27 -19.04
C ASN A 135 -12.31 -13.76 -19.00
N LEU A 136 -11.45 -14.12 -18.07
CA LEU A 136 -10.91 -15.47 -17.90
C LEU A 136 -11.52 -16.09 -16.64
N MET A 137 -12.32 -17.13 -16.83
CA MET A 137 -13.09 -17.82 -15.80
C MET A 137 -12.52 -19.21 -15.56
N PHE A 138 -12.42 -19.60 -14.29
CA PHE A 138 -11.88 -20.89 -13.86
C PHE A 138 -12.90 -21.57 -12.94
N ASP A 139 -13.65 -22.53 -13.47
CA ASP A 139 -14.67 -23.25 -12.71
C ASP A 139 -14.16 -24.66 -12.37
N LEU A 140 -13.85 -24.89 -11.09
CA LEU A 140 -13.49 -26.20 -10.58
C LEU A 140 -14.74 -26.91 -10.07
N TYR A 141 -15.14 -27.99 -10.73
CA TYR A 141 -16.31 -28.79 -10.34
C TYR A 141 -15.92 -30.25 -10.09
N LYS A 142 -16.69 -30.95 -9.26
CA LYS A 142 -16.40 -32.34 -8.89
C LYS A 142 -17.49 -33.25 -9.46
N LEU A 143 -17.14 -34.08 -10.45
CA LEU A 143 -18.09 -35.00 -11.10
C LEU A 143 -18.58 -36.13 -10.18
N ASN A 144 -17.79 -36.51 -9.18
CA ASN A 144 -18.13 -37.61 -8.29
C ASN A 144 -17.50 -37.39 -6.90
N PRO A 145 -18.26 -37.37 -5.80
CA PRO A 145 -17.71 -37.08 -4.46
C PRO A 145 -16.70 -38.14 -3.98
N LYS A 146 -16.77 -39.36 -4.50
CA LYS A 146 -15.88 -40.49 -4.16
C LYS A 146 -14.56 -40.49 -4.95
N ASP A 147 -14.48 -39.77 -6.06
CA ASP A 147 -13.26 -39.63 -6.84
C ASP A 147 -12.47 -38.42 -6.32
N PHE A 148 -11.17 -38.62 -6.05
CA PHE A 148 -10.30 -37.56 -5.53
C PHE A 148 -9.96 -36.48 -6.57
N GLY A 149 -10.35 -36.67 -7.84
CA GLY A 149 -10.12 -35.74 -8.94
C GLY A 149 -11.35 -34.89 -9.25
N GLY A 150 -11.18 -33.57 -9.30
CA GLY A 150 -12.15 -32.63 -9.87
C GLY A 150 -11.91 -32.44 -11.37
N CYS A 151 -12.78 -31.68 -12.03
CA CYS A 151 -12.63 -31.20 -13.40
C CYS A 151 -12.50 -29.67 -13.35
N LEU A 152 -11.55 -29.11 -14.10
CA LEU A 152 -11.36 -27.67 -14.20
C LEU A 152 -11.82 -27.21 -15.57
N ASN A 153 -12.86 -26.37 -15.62
CA ASN A 153 -13.23 -25.65 -16.82
C ASN A 153 -12.50 -24.30 -16.83
N ILE A 154 -11.80 -24.00 -17.92
CA ILE A 154 -11.17 -22.71 -18.16
C ILE A 154 -11.91 -22.07 -19.33
N LYS A 155 -12.62 -20.96 -19.08
CA LYS A 155 -13.38 -20.22 -20.10
C LYS A 155 -12.78 -18.83 -20.29
N ALA A 156 -12.18 -18.61 -21.44
CA ALA A 156 -11.64 -17.32 -21.85
C ALA A 156 -12.63 -16.65 -22.82
N THR A 157 -13.19 -15.51 -22.46
CA THR A 157 -14.05 -14.72 -23.34
C THR A 157 -13.32 -13.46 -23.79
N PHE A 158 -13.01 -13.40 -25.08
CA PHE A 158 -12.37 -12.27 -25.74
C PHE A 158 -13.40 -11.46 -26.53
N TYR A 159 -13.33 -10.13 -26.43
CA TYR A 159 -14.16 -9.20 -27.21
C TYR A 159 -15.68 -9.43 -27.09
N GLU A 160 -16.14 -10.03 -25.99
CA GLU A 160 -17.55 -10.39 -25.71
C GLU A 160 -18.24 -11.31 -26.74
N ILE A 161 -17.59 -11.67 -27.85
CA ILE A 161 -18.16 -12.50 -28.94
C ILE A 161 -17.39 -13.80 -29.18
N TYR A 162 -16.16 -13.93 -28.67
CA TYR A 162 -15.35 -15.14 -28.81
C TYR A 162 -15.14 -15.78 -27.43
N SER A 163 -15.88 -16.84 -27.12
CA SER A 163 -15.69 -17.63 -25.91
C SER A 163 -14.99 -18.94 -26.22
N VAL A 164 -13.83 -19.16 -25.63
CA VAL A 164 -13.09 -20.41 -25.73
C VAL A 164 -13.12 -21.09 -24.36
N SER A 165 -13.78 -22.24 -24.27
CA SER A 165 -13.85 -23.05 -23.05
C SER A 165 -13.06 -24.35 -23.22
N TRP A 166 -12.20 -24.65 -22.24
CA TRP A 166 -11.39 -25.86 -22.16
C TRP A 166 -11.78 -26.65 -20.91
N ASP A 167 -12.17 -27.91 -21.06
CA ASP A 167 -12.45 -28.82 -19.95
C ASP A 167 -11.25 -29.74 -19.69
N ILE A 168 -10.55 -29.51 -18.58
CA ILE A 168 -9.46 -30.38 -18.15
C ILE A 168 -10.04 -31.36 -17.15
N GLN A 169 -10.23 -32.60 -17.61
CA GLN A 169 -10.71 -33.70 -16.77
C GLN A 169 -9.52 -34.34 -16.05
N PHE A 170 -9.44 -34.19 -14.73
CA PHE A 170 -8.36 -34.81 -13.95
C PHE A 170 -8.66 -36.27 -13.56
N LEU A 171 -9.07 -37.11 -14.54
CA LEU A 171 -9.19 -38.57 -14.34
C LEU A 171 -7.85 -39.25 -13.94
N GLY A 172 -6.75 -38.50 -13.91
CA GLY A 172 -5.42 -38.96 -13.50
C GLY A 172 -4.66 -38.01 -12.56
N ALA A 173 -5.31 -37.10 -11.81
CA ALA A 173 -4.63 -36.11 -10.95
C ALA A 173 -3.47 -36.69 -10.14
N LYS A 174 -3.66 -37.86 -9.52
CA LYS A 174 -2.61 -38.53 -8.72
C LYS A 174 -1.40 -38.97 -9.55
N LYS A 175 -1.61 -39.42 -10.80
CA LYS A 175 -0.53 -39.82 -11.71
C LYS A 175 0.19 -38.59 -12.26
N VAL A 176 -0.56 -37.57 -12.69
CA VAL A 176 0.01 -36.32 -13.21
C VAL A 176 0.79 -35.59 -12.12
N LEU A 177 0.23 -35.42 -10.93
CA LEU A 177 0.90 -34.78 -9.81
C LEU A 177 2.19 -35.51 -9.43
N ARG A 178 2.17 -36.86 -9.41
CA ARG A 178 3.39 -37.65 -9.17
C ARG A 178 4.44 -37.42 -10.24
N GLN A 179 4.07 -37.34 -11.51
CA GLN A 179 5.00 -37.05 -12.59
C GLN A 179 5.52 -35.61 -12.54
N LEU A 180 4.68 -34.64 -12.14
CA LEU A 180 5.05 -33.22 -12.00
C LEU A 180 6.04 -33.01 -10.86
N ILE A 181 5.79 -33.61 -9.68
CA ILE A 181 6.72 -33.59 -8.55
C ILE A 181 8.05 -34.23 -8.95
N ARG A 182 8.01 -35.33 -9.71
CA ARG A 182 9.22 -36.00 -10.21
C ARG A 182 9.97 -35.12 -11.21
N GLY A 183 9.28 -34.44 -12.12
CA GLY A 183 9.88 -33.45 -13.03
C GLY A 183 10.50 -32.26 -12.30
N LEU A 184 9.79 -31.67 -11.34
CA LEU A 184 10.30 -30.61 -10.46
C LEU A 184 11.54 -31.06 -9.68
N SER A 185 11.57 -32.29 -9.18
CA SER A 185 12.74 -32.83 -8.49
C SER A 185 13.95 -32.97 -9.42
N TYR A 186 13.75 -33.40 -10.68
CA TYR A 186 14.83 -33.43 -11.66
C TYR A 186 15.33 -32.04 -12.03
N LEU A 187 14.43 -31.08 -12.23
CA LEU A 187 14.81 -29.68 -12.48
C LEU A 187 15.60 -29.10 -11.31
N ALA A 188 15.14 -29.30 -10.07
CA ALA A 188 15.85 -28.85 -8.88
C ALA A 188 17.24 -29.50 -8.74
N GLN A 189 17.36 -30.79 -9.06
CA GLN A 189 18.65 -31.49 -9.09
C GLN A 189 19.58 -30.91 -10.16
N VAL A 190 19.09 -30.70 -11.38
CA VAL A 190 19.86 -30.11 -12.49
C VAL A 190 20.29 -28.68 -12.17
N THR A 191 19.38 -27.85 -11.65
CA THR A 191 19.69 -26.50 -11.20
C THR A 191 20.71 -26.52 -10.07
N GLY A 192 20.62 -27.46 -9.12
CA GLY A 192 21.60 -27.64 -8.05
C GLY A 192 23.00 -27.98 -8.59
N HIS A 193 23.10 -28.92 -9.53
CA HIS A 193 24.37 -29.25 -10.18
C HIS A 193 24.94 -28.05 -10.96
N LEU A 194 24.10 -27.29 -11.66
CA LEU A 194 24.52 -26.11 -12.40
C LEU A 194 25.01 -25.00 -11.47
N LEU A 195 24.36 -24.81 -10.32
CA LEU A 195 24.79 -23.83 -9.31
C LEU A 195 26.15 -24.19 -8.70
N LEU A 196 26.35 -25.47 -8.37
CA LEU A 196 27.61 -25.96 -7.80
C LEU A 196 28.76 -25.87 -8.80
N HIS A 197 28.56 -26.31 -10.05
CA HIS A 197 29.58 -26.20 -11.09
C HIS A 197 29.85 -24.74 -11.48
N GLY A 198 28.82 -23.91 -11.56
CA GLY A 198 28.97 -22.46 -11.79
C GLY A 198 29.75 -21.78 -10.66
N GLY A 199 29.51 -22.17 -9.41
CA GLY A 199 30.24 -21.66 -8.25
C GLY A 199 31.73 -22.02 -8.27
N SER A 200 32.08 -23.27 -8.59
CA SER A 200 33.48 -23.69 -8.74
C SER A 200 34.19 -22.96 -9.87
N PHE A 201 33.49 -22.70 -10.99
CA PHE A 201 34.05 -21.94 -12.11
C PHE A 201 34.33 -20.49 -11.72
N VAL A 202 33.42 -19.83 -10.99
CA VAL A 202 33.64 -18.45 -10.51
C VAL A 202 34.80 -18.38 -9.52
N MET A 203 34.93 -19.35 -8.61
CA MET A 203 36.08 -19.41 -7.69
C MET A 203 37.40 -19.53 -8.47
N GLN A 204 37.45 -20.42 -9.47
CA GLN A 204 38.64 -20.61 -10.30
C GLN A 204 38.98 -19.37 -11.14
N TRP A 205 37.97 -18.62 -11.61
CA TRP A 205 38.15 -17.35 -12.30
C TRP A 205 38.64 -16.22 -11.40
N THR A 206 38.15 -16.18 -10.16
CA THR A 206 38.57 -15.18 -9.17
C THR A 206 40.02 -15.40 -8.75
N GLU A 207 40.41 -16.66 -8.53
CA GLU A 207 41.80 -17.05 -8.24
C GLU A 207 42.76 -16.73 -9.41
N SER A 208 42.30 -16.86 -10.66
CA SER A 208 43.11 -16.47 -11.83
C SER A 208 43.23 -14.96 -12.06
N SER A 209 42.34 -14.15 -11.48
CA SER A 209 42.37 -12.68 -11.63
C SER A 209 43.30 -12.00 -10.61
N ASP A 210 43.64 -12.69 -9.52
CA ASP A 210 44.54 -12.20 -8.48
C ASP A 210 46.04 -12.44 -8.80
N GLU A 211 46.37 -13.19 -9.86
CA GLU A 211 47.76 -13.51 -10.28
C GLU A 211 48.37 -12.51 -11.30
N GLU A 212 47.72 -11.40 -11.65
CA GLU A 212 48.30 -10.36 -12.52
C GLU A 212 48.89 -9.18 -11.72
N ASN A 213 49.90 -9.43 -10.89
CA ASN A 213 50.82 -8.36 -10.42
C ASN A 213 52.25 -8.90 -10.25
N PRO A 214 53.11 -8.83 -11.29
CA PRO A 214 54.45 -9.35 -11.21
C PRO A 214 55.39 -8.27 -10.66
N THR A 215 55.93 -8.45 -9.46
CA THR A 215 57.17 -7.77 -9.07
C THR A 215 58.16 -8.70 -8.36
N PRO A 216 59.48 -8.44 -8.54
CA PRO A 216 60.51 -9.48 -8.65
C PRO A 216 61.40 -9.58 -7.40
N ARG A 217 62.13 -10.70 -7.30
CA ARG A 217 63.36 -11.00 -6.50
C ARG A 217 63.20 -12.35 -5.79
N SER A 218 64.21 -13.18 -5.59
CA SER A 218 65.67 -13.05 -5.73
C SER A 218 66.27 -14.45 -5.61
N HIS A 219 67.31 -14.69 -6.41
CA HIS A 219 68.23 -15.83 -6.37
C HIS A 219 68.67 -16.33 -4.98
N ARG A 220 68.73 -17.65 -4.85
CA ARG A 220 69.85 -18.49 -4.34
C ARG A 220 69.71 -19.83 -5.08
N PHE A 221 70.69 -20.42 -5.75
CA PHE A 221 72.15 -20.31 -5.75
C PHE A 221 72.70 -20.07 -7.17
#